data_AF-A0A5M4EQ67-F1
#
_entry.id   AF-A0A5M4EQ67-F1
#
_cell.length_a   1.000
_cell.length_b   1.000
_cell.length_c   1.000
_cell.angle_alpha   90.00
_cell.angle_beta   90.00
_cell.angle_gamma   90.00
#
_symmetry.space_group_name_H-M   'P 1'
#
loop_
_entity.id
_entity.type
_entity.pdbx_description
1 polymer ?
#
loop_
_entity_poly.entity_id
_entity_poly.type
_entity_poly.pdbx_seq_one_letter_code
_entity_poly.pdbx_strand_id
1 'polypeptide(L)'
;MVSNEQKEFISEVTAWKPDVIISRLKSQIDENARDWKLSVLETIAEWPLARETIAGRGMDYLIAGEAFDWRLLAERLLDACSSKIENDIWWEWLDDPALFGGFAESEFMRAVGVDKFRAHLSYFYGVTVEQALLVSVEEEITHIRVASGRELSDVSLERAHELLYGNTRGQLWEVFSLETGLPSIPRSSRRKGAHSLASDDAFTYWLFKLRMERSDPAKIASDTRKGLVKLERMRQNNDRRKILLHSDELQSHLGRRRGHEKVL
;
A
#
# COMPACT_ATOMS: atom_id res chain seq x y z
N MET A 1 24.43 -2.84 -40.00
CA MET A 1 23.92 -1.57 -39.45
C MET A 1 22.47 -1.46 -39.91
N VAL A 2 21.56 -2.01 -39.11
CA VAL A 2 20.11 -1.89 -39.32
C VAL A 2 19.65 -0.84 -38.32
N SER A 3 19.04 0.22 -38.85
CA SER A 3 18.79 1.49 -38.17
C SER A 3 17.97 1.34 -36.90
N ASN A 4 18.40 2.08 -35.87
CA ASN A 4 17.76 2.20 -34.56
C ASN A 4 16.29 2.68 -34.66
N GLU A 5 15.91 3.30 -35.78
CA GLU A 5 14.56 3.79 -36.11
C GLU A 5 13.53 2.65 -36.28
N GLN A 6 13.94 1.44 -36.68
CA GLN A 6 13.00 0.31 -36.80
C GLN A 6 12.68 -0.35 -35.45
N LYS A 7 13.48 -0.10 -34.40
CA LYS A 7 13.17 -0.57 -33.04
C LYS A 7 12.16 0.31 -32.32
N GLU A 8 12.19 1.63 -32.55
CA GLU A 8 11.17 2.54 -31.99
C GLU A 8 9.80 2.35 -32.66
N PHE A 9 9.77 1.99 -33.95
CA PHE A 9 8.51 1.82 -34.69
C PHE A 9 7.73 0.53 -34.34
N ILE A 10 8.37 -0.45 -33.68
CA ILE A 10 7.71 -1.72 -33.31
C ILE A 10 7.19 -1.68 -31.85
N SER A 11 7.65 -0.74 -31.01
CA SER A 11 7.12 -0.59 -29.65
C SER A 11 5.81 0.20 -29.55
N GLU A 12 5.40 0.93 -30.60
CA GLU A 12 4.13 1.68 -30.64
C GLU A 12 2.91 0.85 -31.04
N VAL A 13 3.07 -0.43 -31.40
CA VAL A 13 2.03 -1.17 -32.13
C VAL A 13 0.88 -1.73 -31.27
N THR A 14 0.94 -1.73 -29.93
CA THR A 14 -0.21 -2.18 -29.11
C THR A 14 -0.28 -1.60 -27.70
N ALA A 15 0.35 -0.46 -27.41
CA ALA A 15 0.12 0.22 -26.13
C ALA A 15 -1.18 1.03 -26.24
N TRP A 16 -2.28 0.49 -25.71
CA TRP A 16 -3.54 1.24 -25.63
C TRP A 16 -3.30 2.50 -24.79
N LYS A 17 -3.78 3.65 -25.29
CA LYS A 17 -3.71 4.89 -24.50
C LYS A 17 -4.51 4.70 -23.20
N PRO A 18 -4.01 5.21 -22.05
CA PRO A 18 -4.69 5.10 -20.76
C PRO A 18 -6.19 5.44 -20.80
N ASP A 19 -6.57 6.49 -21.56
CA ASP A 19 -7.97 6.91 -21.72
C ASP A 19 -8.86 5.84 -22.36
N VAL A 20 -8.32 5.05 -23.29
CA VAL A 20 -9.06 3.98 -23.98
C VAL A 20 -9.26 2.80 -23.04
N ILE A 21 -8.23 2.48 -22.24
CA ILE A 21 -8.30 1.43 -21.21
C ILE A 21 -9.36 1.79 -20.16
N ILE A 22 -9.36 3.03 -19.67
CA ILE A 22 -10.36 3.54 -18.72
C ILE A 22 -11.77 3.46 -19.33
N SER A 23 -11.94 3.92 -20.58
CA SER A 23 -13.23 3.90 -21.25
C SER A 23 -13.78 2.46 -21.39
N ARG A 24 -12.91 1.50 -21.73
CA ARG A 24 -13.28 0.08 -21.82
C ARG A 24 -13.67 -0.50 -20.46
N LEU A 25 -12.88 -0.24 -19.42
CA LEU A 25 -13.20 -0.66 -18.06
C LEU A 25 -14.54 -0.10 -17.60
N LYS A 26 -14.80 1.18 -17.87
CA LYS A 26 -16.08 1.81 -17.56
C LYS A 26 -17.26 1.09 -18.22
N SER A 27 -17.17 0.78 -19.53
CA SER A 27 -18.19 0.00 -20.22
C SER A 27 -18.39 -1.39 -19.62
N GLN A 28 -17.31 -2.09 -19.27
CA GLN A 28 -17.37 -3.42 -18.65
C GLN A 28 -18.08 -3.38 -17.28
N ILE A 29 -17.74 -2.41 -16.43
CA ILE A 29 -18.39 -2.21 -15.12
C ILE A 29 -19.88 -1.86 -15.33
N ASP A 30 -20.18 -1.04 -16.33
CA ASP A 30 -21.53 -0.60 -16.63
C ASP A 30 -22.44 -1.74 -17.12
N GLU A 31 -21.89 -2.74 -17.81
CA GLU A 31 -22.58 -3.91 -18.34
C GLU A 31 -22.69 -5.05 -17.31
N ASN A 32 -21.64 -5.28 -16.51
CA ASN A 32 -21.61 -6.34 -15.49
C ASN A 32 -21.04 -5.82 -14.16
N ALA A 33 -21.89 -5.14 -13.38
CA ALA A 33 -21.52 -4.61 -12.08
C ALA A 33 -21.28 -5.67 -10.99
N ARG A 34 -21.43 -6.98 -11.26
CA ARG A 34 -21.15 -8.03 -10.25
C ARG A 34 -19.69 -8.47 -10.20
N ASP A 35 -19.01 -8.45 -11.35
CA ASP A 35 -17.62 -8.96 -11.47
C ASP A 35 -16.59 -7.84 -11.64
N TRP A 36 -16.96 -6.61 -11.27
CA TRP A 36 -16.13 -5.42 -11.47
C TRP A 36 -14.72 -5.54 -10.85
N LYS A 37 -14.57 -6.24 -9.73
CA LYS A 37 -13.27 -6.48 -9.08
C LYS A 37 -12.30 -7.20 -10.02
N LEU A 38 -12.78 -8.24 -10.69
CA LEU A 38 -11.98 -8.99 -11.66
C LEU A 38 -11.64 -8.12 -12.86
N SER A 39 -12.61 -7.37 -13.41
CA SER A 39 -12.39 -6.44 -14.52
C SER A 39 -11.32 -5.39 -14.20
N VAL A 40 -11.28 -4.89 -12.96
CA VAL A 40 -10.22 -3.97 -12.49
C VAL A 40 -8.86 -4.67 -12.49
N LEU A 41 -8.74 -5.88 -11.95
CA LEU A 41 -7.46 -6.62 -11.92
C LEU A 41 -6.95 -6.98 -13.32
N GLU A 42 -7.84 -7.37 -14.23
CA GLU A 42 -7.51 -7.61 -15.64
C GLU A 42 -7.08 -6.32 -16.35
N THR A 43 -7.74 -5.20 -16.04
CA THR A 43 -7.34 -3.88 -16.54
C THR A 43 -5.98 -3.45 -16.00
N ILE A 44 -5.69 -3.76 -14.74
CA ILE A 44 -4.36 -3.56 -14.15
C ILE A 44 -3.30 -4.28 -14.95
N ALA A 45 -3.55 -5.51 -15.44
CA ALA A 45 -2.58 -6.26 -16.24
C ALA A 45 -2.14 -5.50 -17.51
N GLU A 46 -3.08 -4.79 -18.14
CA GLU A 46 -2.86 -4.04 -19.38
C GLU A 46 -2.35 -2.61 -19.15
N TRP A 47 -2.37 -2.10 -17.91
CA TRP A 47 -1.98 -0.72 -17.63
C TRP A 47 -0.51 -0.45 -18.02
N PRO A 48 -0.23 0.55 -18.88
CA PRO A 48 1.10 0.74 -19.46
C PRO A 48 2.00 1.68 -18.64
N LEU A 49 1.45 2.46 -17.71
CA LEU A 49 2.19 3.51 -17.01
C LEU A 49 2.65 3.04 -15.63
N ALA A 50 3.94 3.24 -15.35
CA ALA A 50 4.52 3.03 -14.01
C ALA A 50 4.16 4.17 -13.05
N ARG A 51 3.97 5.39 -13.57
CA ARG A 51 3.67 6.59 -12.80
C ARG A 51 2.83 7.57 -13.61
N GLU A 52 2.01 8.35 -12.93
CA GLU A 52 1.15 9.38 -13.52
C GLU A 52 1.08 10.63 -12.64
N THR A 53 0.57 11.74 -13.20
CA THR A 53 0.22 12.94 -12.42
C THR A 53 -1.23 13.28 -12.69
N ILE A 54 -2.08 13.13 -11.68
CA ILE A 54 -3.53 13.30 -11.77
C ILE A 54 -3.94 14.43 -10.84
N ALA A 55 -4.55 15.49 -11.39
CA ALA A 55 -4.95 16.68 -10.63
C ALA A 55 -3.84 17.27 -9.73
N GLY A 56 -2.59 17.24 -10.22
CA GLY A 56 -1.41 17.71 -9.48
C GLY A 56 -0.87 16.75 -8.42
N ARG A 57 -1.46 15.56 -8.25
CA ARG A 57 -0.95 14.49 -7.40
C ARG A 57 -0.15 13.49 -8.23
N GLY A 58 1.10 13.25 -7.85
CA GLY A 58 1.90 12.16 -8.43
C GLY A 58 1.44 10.82 -7.87
N MET A 59 1.16 9.88 -8.76
CA MET A 59 0.86 8.48 -8.44
C MET A 59 2.00 7.62 -8.98
N ASP A 60 2.72 6.92 -8.12
CA ASP A 60 3.81 6.02 -8.49
C ASP A 60 3.37 4.58 -8.20
N TYR A 61 2.92 3.87 -9.22
CA TYR A 61 2.39 2.52 -9.06
C TYR A 61 3.50 1.49 -8.98
N LEU A 62 4.66 1.76 -9.59
CA LEU A 62 5.79 0.83 -9.65
C LEU A 62 7.05 1.45 -9.06
N ILE A 63 7.13 1.36 -7.73
CA ILE A 63 8.22 1.91 -6.93
C ILE A 63 9.55 1.29 -7.36
N ALA A 64 10.50 2.16 -7.68
CA ALA A 64 11.85 1.80 -8.14
C ALA A 64 11.88 0.83 -9.34
N GLY A 65 10.78 0.70 -10.10
CA GLY A 65 10.67 -0.27 -11.20
C GLY A 65 10.43 -1.72 -10.76
N GLU A 66 10.23 -1.98 -9.46
CA GLU A 66 10.26 -3.35 -8.89
C GLU A 66 9.03 -3.67 -8.03
N ALA A 67 8.56 -2.73 -7.21
CA ALA A 67 7.48 -2.94 -6.25
C ALA A 67 6.18 -2.30 -6.74
N PHE A 68 5.21 -3.13 -7.10
CA PHE A 68 3.93 -2.70 -7.67
C PHE A 68 2.83 -2.59 -6.62
N ASP A 69 2.31 -1.38 -6.44
CA ASP A 69 1.11 -1.12 -5.63
C ASP A 69 -0.15 -1.23 -6.50
N TRP A 70 -0.74 -2.42 -6.51
CA TRP A 70 -1.97 -2.66 -7.26
C TRP A 70 -3.18 -1.91 -6.69
N ARG A 71 -3.20 -1.58 -5.38
CA ARG A 71 -4.32 -0.88 -4.76
C ARG A 71 -4.36 0.57 -5.20
N LEU A 72 -3.21 1.24 -5.26
CA LEU A 72 -3.12 2.61 -5.77
C LEU A 72 -3.58 2.71 -7.22
N LEU A 73 -3.24 1.72 -8.06
CA LEU A 73 -3.73 1.68 -9.44
C LEU A 73 -5.23 1.35 -9.50
N ALA A 74 -5.71 0.43 -8.67
CA ALA A 74 -7.13 0.12 -8.57
C ALA A 74 -7.95 1.36 -8.15
N GLU A 75 -7.51 2.11 -7.14
CA GLU A 75 -8.09 3.39 -6.72
C GLU A 75 -8.18 4.35 -7.90
N ARG A 76 -7.07 4.57 -8.62
CA ARG A 76 -7.03 5.43 -9.81
C ARG A 76 -8.05 5.02 -10.88
N LEU A 77 -8.18 3.72 -11.14
CA LEU A 77 -9.09 3.18 -12.15
C LEU A 77 -10.54 3.34 -11.71
N LEU A 78 -10.83 3.03 -10.45
CA LEU A 78 -12.16 3.15 -9.85
C LEU A 78 -12.61 4.60 -9.79
N ASP A 79 -11.77 5.53 -9.35
CA ASP A 79 -12.08 6.97 -9.33
C ASP A 79 -12.49 7.51 -10.71
N ALA A 80 -11.96 6.95 -11.80
CA ALA A 80 -12.34 7.35 -13.15
C ALA A 80 -13.59 6.63 -13.70
N CYS A 81 -13.96 5.47 -13.16
CA CYS A 81 -15.00 4.60 -13.72
C CYS A 81 -16.25 4.45 -12.84
N SER A 82 -16.16 4.66 -11.53
CA SER A 82 -17.09 4.18 -10.49
C SER A 82 -18.45 4.90 -10.43
N SER A 83 -18.91 5.57 -11.50
CA SER A 83 -20.20 6.30 -11.47
C SER A 83 -21.43 5.43 -11.13
N LYS A 84 -21.33 4.09 -11.20
CA LYS A 84 -22.38 3.14 -10.80
C LYS A 84 -22.07 2.32 -9.55
N ILE A 85 -20.83 2.33 -9.06
CA ILE A 85 -20.44 1.60 -7.85
C ILE A 85 -20.40 2.61 -6.72
N GLU A 86 -21.16 2.39 -5.66
CA GLU A 86 -21.11 3.27 -4.49
C GLU A 86 -19.68 3.33 -3.94
N ASN A 87 -19.22 4.53 -3.59
CA ASN A 87 -17.83 4.75 -3.19
C ASN A 87 -17.41 3.87 -2.02
N ASP A 88 -18.29 3.73 -1.04
CA ASP A 88 -18.00 2.95 0.17
C ASP A 88 -17.74 1.46 -0.15
N ILE A 89 -18.37 0.90 -1.18
CA ILE A 89 -18.22 -0.52 -1.55
C ILE A 89 -16.82 -0.81 -2.07
N TRP A 90 -16.31 0.03 -2.97
CA TRP A 90 -14.99 -0.23 -3.54
C TRP A 90 -13.88 0.23 -2.60
N TRP A 91 -14.10 1.27 -1.79
CA TRP A 91 -13.19 1.62 -0.70
C TRP A 91 -13.07 0.48 0.32
N GLU A 92 -14.17 -0.18 0.71
CA GLU A 92 -14.14 -1.34 1.61
C GLU A 92 -13.29 -2.49 1.01
N TRP A 93 -13.36 -2.70 -0.30
CA TRP A 93 -12.52 -3.70 -0.97
C TRP A 93 -11.03 -3.34 -0.97
N LEU A 94 -10.68 -2.08 -1.22
CA LEU A 94 -9.28 -1.64 -1.23
C LEU A 94 -8.68 -1.60 0.19
N ASP A 95 -9.47 -1.24 1.19
CA ASP A 95 -9.10 -1.24 2.62
C ASP A 95 -8.95 -2.65 3.20
N ASP A 96 -9.51 -3.68 2.54
CA ASP A 96 -9.37 -5.05 2.98
C ASP A 96 -7.88 -5.47 3.03
N PRO A 97 -7.36 -5.93 4.18
CA PRO A 97 -5.97 -6.35 4.34
C PRO A 97 -5.62 -7.64 3.59
N ALA A 98 -6.58 -8.29 2.93
CA ALA A 98 -6.35 -9.49 2.12
C ALA A 98 -5.26 -9.24 1.06
N LEU A 99 -4.24 -10.08 1.07
CA LEU A 99 -3.07 -9.94 0.20
C LEU A 99 -3.43 -9.89 -1.29
N PHE A 100 -4.47 -10.64 -1.68
CA PHE A 100 -4.92 -10.80 -3.07
C PHE A 100 -6.32 -10.22 -3.28
N GLY A 101 -6.72 -9.21 -2.51
CA GLY A 101 -8.02 -8.53 -2.70
C GLY A 101 -9.24 -9.46 -2.59
N GLY A 102 -9.17 -10.50 -1.77
CA GLY A 102 -10.23 -11.49 -1.59
C GLY A 102 -10.26 -12.62 -2.61
N PHE A 103 -9.33 -12.65 -3.58
CA PHE A 103 -9.19 -13.73 -4.56
C PHE A 103 -8.24 -14.83 -4.07
N ALA A 104 -8.35 -16.02 -4.68
CA ALA A 104 -7.30 -17.04 -4.54
C ALA A 104 -6.02 -16.57 -5.24
N GLU A 105 -4.85 -16.96 -4.72
CA GLU A 105 -3.55 -16.54 -5.26
C GLU A 105 -3.41 -16.80 -6.77
N SER A 106 -3.80 -18.00 -7.24
CA SER A 106 -3.72 -18.39 -8.65
C SER A 106 -4.67 -17.60 -9.55
N GLU A 107 -5.82 -17.16 -9.02
CA GLU A 107 -6.77 -16.33 -9.73
C GLU A 107 -6.28 -14.89 -9.83
N PHE A 108 -5.80 -14.33 -8.73
CA PHE A 108 -5.20 -13.00 -8.71
C PHE A 108 -4.00 -12.93 -9.65
N MET A 109 -3.07 -13.90 -9.58
CA MET A 109 -1.91 -13.99 -10.47
C MET A 109 -2.31 -14.07 -11.95
N ARG A 110 -3.36 -14.83 -12.28
CA ARG A 110 -3.88 -14.92 -13.64
C ARG A 110 -4.46 -13.58 -14.09
N ALA A 111 -5.20 -12.89 -13.23
CA ALA A 111 -5.86 -11.63 -13.54
C ALA A 111 -4.85 -10.49 -13.76
N VAL A 112 -3.88 -10.29 -12.86
CA VAL A 112 -2.92 -9.17 -12.97
C VAL A 112 -1.72 -9.49 -13.87
N GLY A 113 -1.49 -10.76 -14.19
CA GLY A 113 -0.34 -11.23 -14.96
C GLY A 113 0.91 -11.49 -14.12
N VAL A 114 1.80 -12.34 -14.62
CA VAL A 114 2.96 -12.87 -13.87
C VAL A 114 3.92 -11.79 -13.40
N ASP A 115 4.22 -10.80 -14.25
CA ASP A 115 5.21 -9.76 -13.93
C ASP A 115 4.69 -8.81 -12.84
N LYS A 116 3.45 -8.33 -12.97
CA LYS A 116 2.79 -7.49 -11.97
C LYS A 116 2.50 -8.25 -10.68
N PHE A 117 2.22 -9.56 -10.75
CA PHE A 117 2.12 -10.41 -9.57
C PHE A 117 3.44 -10.48 -8.79
N ARG A 118 4.57 -10.70 -9.49
CA ARG A 118 5.90 -10.70 -8.84
C ARG A 118 6.25 -9.33 -8.26
N ALA A 119 5.91 -8.26 -8.97
CA ALA A 119 6.11 -6.90 -8.49
C ALA A 119 5.20 -6.58 -7.28
N HIS A 120 3.96 -7.10 -7.24
CA HIS A 120 3.07 -7.00 -6.08
C HIS A 120 3.66 -7.70 -4.86
N LEU A 121 4.20 -8.92 -5.02
CA LEU A 121 4.91 -9.57 -3.92
C LEU A 121 6.10 -8.75 -3.43
N SER A 122 6.80 -8.07 -4.33
CA SER A 122 7.90 -7.17 -3.97
C SER A 122 7.42 -5.96 -3.16
N TYR A 123 6.26 -5.38 -3.51
CA TYR A 123 5.61 -4.35 -2.71
C TYR A 123 5.16 -4.89 -1.34
N PHE A 124 4.50 -6.04 -1.30
CA PHE A 124 4.02 -6.61 -0.05
C PHE A 124 5.17 -6.88 0.93
N TYR A 125 6.23 -7.56 0.50
CA TYR A 125 7.35 -7.86 1.38
C TYR A 125 8.24 -6.64 1.65
N GLY A 126 8.46 -5.80 0.65
CA GLY A 126 9.40 -4.68 0.74
C GLY A 126 8.80 -3.40 1.32
N VAL A 127 7.49 -3.25 1.33
CA VAL A 127 6.78 -2.09 1.89
C VAL A 127 5.90 -2.53 3.07
N THR A 128 4.85 -3.33 2.82
CA THR A 128 3.85 -3.65 3.85
C THR A 128 4.44 -4.41 5.03
N VAL A 129 5.22 -5.47 4.76
CA VAL A 129 5.86 -6.27 5.82
C VAL A 129 6.99 -5.50 6.50
N GLU A 130 7.72 -4.66 5.76
CA GLU A 130 8.79 -3.83 6.31
C GLU A 130 8.24 -2.74 7.25
N GLN A 131 7.12 -2.10 6.90
CA GLN A 131 6.38 -1.20 7.79
C GLN A 131 5.92 -1.93 9.05
N ALA A 132 5.34 -3.13 8.91
CA ALA A 132 4.93 -3.92 10.07
C ALA A 132 6.11 -4.32 10.97
N LEU A 133 7.28 -4.62 10.38
CA LEU A 133 8.51 -4.85 11.13
C LEU A 133 8.93 -3.61 11.93
N LEU A 134 8.92 -2.43 11.31
CA LEU A 134 9.21 -1.16 11.99
C LEU A 134 8.28 -0.94 13.18
N VAL A 135 6.97 -1.06 12.99
CA VAL A 135 5.97 -0.93 14.07
C VAL A 135 6.22 -1.95 15.17
N SER A 136 6.60 -3.19 14.84
CA SER A 136 6.91 -4.21 15.85
C SER A 136 8.11 -3.82 16.73
N VAL A 137 9.13 -3.15 16.16
CA VAL A 137 10.31 -2.70 16.92
C VAL A 137 9.97 -1.45 17.75
N GLU A 138 9.18 -0.54 17.19
CA GLU A 138 8.67 0.64 17.91
C GLU A 138 7.84 0.24 19.14
N GLU A 139 7.01 -0.80 19.03
CA GLU A 139 6.26 -1.34 20.16
C GLU A 139 7.18 -1.92 21.24
N GLU A 140 8.21 -2.68 20.88
CA GLU A 140 9.17 -3.19 21.87
C GLU A 140 9.88 -2.06 22.62
N ILE A 141 10.29 -1.01 21.91
CA ILE A 141 10.88 0.19 22.53
C ILE A 141 9.88 0.86 23.48
N THR A 142 8.62 0.99 23.05
CA THR A 142 7.53 1.56 23.85
C THR A 142 7.32 0.75 25.12
N HIS A 143 7.22 -0.58 25.01
CA HIS A 143 7.05 -1.49 26.15
C HIS A 143 8.18 -1.35 27.16
N ILE A 144 9.44 -1.31 26.72
CA ILE A 144 10.61 -1.15 27.60
C ILE A 144 10.56 0.20 28.33
N ARG A 145 10.21 1.28 27.62
CA ARG A 145 10.14 2.63 28.21
C ARG A 145 9.03 2.77 29.22
N VAL A 146 7.82 2.30 28.89
CA VAL A 146 6.68 2.31 29.80
C VAL A 146 6.99 1.50 31.05
N ALA A 147 7.56 0.29 30.90
CA ALA A 147 7.96 -0.54 32.04
C ALA A 147 9.05 0.13 32.91
N SER A 148 9.87 1.02 32.32
CA SER A 148 10.90 1.78 33.01
C SER A 148 10.42 3.14 33.55
N GLY A 149 9.13 3.47 33.44
CA GLY A 149 8.57 4.76 33.86
C GLY A 149 9.10 5.96 33.07
N ARG A 150 9.62 5.76 31.85
CA ARG A 150 10.15 6.84 31.00
C ARG A 150 9.07 7.35 30.06
N GLU A 151 9.12 8.65 29.77
CA GLU A 151 8.21 9.28 28.81
C GLU A 151 8.39 8.72 27.39
N LEU A 152 7.28 8.69 26.66
CA LEU A 152 7.23 8.39 25.23
C LEU A 152 7.42 9.68 24.44
N SER A 153 8.27 9.64 23.41
CA SER A 153 8.47 10.75 22.49
C SER A 153 8.80 10.23 21.10
N ASP A 154 8.56 11.02 20.06
CA ASP A 154 8.86 10.65 18.66
C ASP A 154 10.33 10.27 18.47
N VAL A 155 11.25 10.99 19.13
CA VAL A 155 12.69 10.69 19.15
C VAL A 155 12.98 9.28 19.67
N SER A 156 12.12 8.77 20.53
CA SER A 156 12.23 7.42 21.09
C SER A 156 11.85 6.36 20.07
N LEU A 157 10.85 6.64 19.23
CA LEU A 157 10.41 5.75 18.17
C LEU A 157 11.39 5.75 17.00
N GLU A 158 12.06 6.89 16.73
CA GLU A 158 13.15 6.96 15.76
C GLU A 158 14.29 5.96 16.04
N ARG A 159 14.42 5.47 17.29
CA ARG A 159 15.37 4.41 17.66
C ARG A 159 15.11 3.10 16.91
N ALA A 160 13.89 2.85 16.43
CA ALA A 160 13.59 1.66 15.63
C ALA A 160 14.40 1.63 14.32
N HIS A 161 14.56 2.79 13.67
CA HIS A 161 15.36 2.91 12.45
C HIS A 161 16.85 2.66 12.74
N GLU A 162 17.35 3.14 13.88
CA GLU A 162 18.74 2.90 14.28
C GLU A 162 18.98 1.42 14.59
N LEU A 163 18.02 0.73 15.21
CA LEU A 163 18.13 -0.69 15.53
C LEU A 163 18.08 -1.58 14.28
N LEU A 164 17.23 -1.24 13.30
CA LEU A 164 17.04 -2.04 12.10
C LEU A 164 18.08 -1.74 11.01
N TYR A 165 18.43 -0.46 10.82
CA TYR A 165 19.21 0.01 9.67
C TYR A 165 20.53 0.70 10.07
N GLY A 166 20.80 0.84 11.36
CA GLY A 166 22.05 1.38 11.90
C GLY A 166 22.16 2.90 11.89
N ASN A 167 21.12 3.64 11.47
CA ASN A 167 21.13 5.10 11.34
C ASN A 167 19.76 5.69 11.71
N THR A 168 19.72 6.98 12.03
CA THR A 168 18.45 7.68 12.30
C THR A 168 17.60 7.77 11.04
N ARG A 169 16.27 7.84 11.18
CA ARG A 169 15.35 8.04 10.04
C ARG A 169 15.74 9.25 9.20
N GLY A 170 16.16 10.35 9.85
CA GLY A 170 16.58 11.57 9.17
C GLY A 170 17.85 11.41 8.32
N GLN A 171 18.85 10.66 8.79
CA GLN A 171 20.07 10.37 8.03
C GLN A 171 19.76 9.42 6.85
N LEU A 172 18.95 8.40 7.09
CA LEU A 172 18.52 7.45 6.06
C LEU A 172 17.74 8.17 4.95
N TRP A 173 16.84 9.07 5.32
CA TRP A 173 16.08 9.88 4.35
C TRP A 173 16.98 10.79 3.51
N GLU A 174 18.02 11.36 4.12
CA GLU A 174 18.99 12.19 3.41
C GLU A 174 19.74 11.39 2.34
N VAL A 175 20.20 10.19 2.67
CA VAL A 175 20.83 9.27 1.70
C VAL A 175 19.84 8.86 0.61
N PHE A 176 18.63 8.44 0.98
CA PHE A 176 17.57 8.09 0.02
C PHE A 176 17.27 9.23 -0.95
N SER A 177 17.16 10.47 -0.45
CA SER A 177 16.86 11.64 -1.29
C SER A 177 17.99 11.90 -2.28
N LEU A 178 19.25 11.74 -1.85
CA LEU A 178 20.43 11.89 -2.71
C LEU A 178 20.48 10.82 -3.80
N GLU A 179 20.20 9.56 -3.47
CA GLU A 179 20.23 8.45 -4.42
C GLU A 179 19.08 8.50 -5.44
N THR A 180 17.90 8.94 -5.02
CA THR A 180 16.70 9.01 -5.88
C THR A 180 16.54 10.33 -6.63
N GLY A 181 17.38 11.33 -6.33
CA GLY A 181 17.29 12.67 -6.92
C GLY A 181 16.09 13.47 -6.43
N LEU A 182 15.48 13.10 -5.30
CA LEU A 182 14.40 13.87 -4.67
C LEU A 182 14.98 15.13 -3.99
N PRO A 183 14.30 16.29 -4.06
CA PRO A 183 14.78 17.50 -3.41
C PRO A 183 14.92 17.28 -1.90
N SER A 184 16.09 17.55 -1.34
CA SER A 184 16.32 17.45 0.10
C SER A 184 15.40 18.43 0.85
N ILE A 185 14.45 17.90 1.63
CA ILE A 185 13.54 18.73 2.41
C ILE A 185 14.32 19.36 3.59
N PRO A 186 14.22 20.70 3.80
CA PRO A 186 14.84 21.36 4.94
C PRO A 186 14.42 20.74 6.28
N ARG A 187 15.35 20.65 7.24
CA ARG A 187 15.12 20.07 8.59
C ARG A 187 13.85 20.60 9.29
N SER A 188 13.45 21.85 9.02
CA SER A 188 12.25 22.49 9.58
C SER A 188 10.92 21.98 9.01
N SER A 189 10.92 21.45 7.79
CA SER A 189 9.70 20.97 7.11
C SER A 189 9.45 19.48 7.30
N ARG A 190 10.42 18.71 7.82
CA ARG A 190 10.25 17.29 8.18
C ARG A 190 9.25 17.05 9.31
N ARG A 191 9.04 18.05 10.18
CA ARG A 191 8.02 18.00 11.25
C ARG A 191 6.59 18.27 10.75
N LYS A 192 6.42 18.66 9.49
CA LYS A 192 5.17 19.17 8.94
C LYS A 192 4.66 18.30 7.78
N GLY A 193 4.58 16.98 7.98
CA GLY A 193 3.81 16.07 7.10
C GLY A 193 4.01 16.27 5.58
N ALA A 194 5.20 16.71 5.15
CA ALA A 194 5.46 17.13 3.77
C ALA A 194 5.87 15.96 2.88
N HIS A 195 5.74 14.73 3.39
CA HIS A 195 5.96 13.50 2.65
C HIS A 195 4.61 13.09 2.06
N SER A 196 4.57 12.93 0.73
CA SER A 196 3.46 12.23 0.10
C SER A 196 3.51 10.76 0.56
N LEU A 197 2.36 10.11 0.76
CA LEU A 197 2.31 8.68 1.09
C LEU A 197 3.14 7.83 0.11
N ALA A 198 3.12 8.19 -1.17
CA ALA A 198 3.94 7.56 -2.21
C ALA A 198 5.46 7.68 -1.93
N SER A 199 5.91 8.80 -1.35
CA SER A 199 7.32 9.00 -0.99
C SER A 199 7.72 8.18 0.24
N ASP A 200 6.80 7.96 1.17
CA ASP A 200 7.05 7.11 2.35
C ASP A 200 7.13 5.63 2.00
N ASP A 201 6.30 5.14 1.08
CA ASP A 201 6.38 3.77 0.58
C ASP A 201 7.67 3.53 -0.22
N ALA A 202 8.06 4.49 -1.08
CA ALA A 202 9.32 4.43 -1.80
C ALA A 202 10.53 4.40 -0.86
N PHE A 203 10.50 5.21 0.21
CA PHE A 203 11.53 5.19 1.24
C PHE A 203 11.57 3.88 2.01
N THR A 204 10.40 3.33 2.35
CA THR A 204 10.30 2.03 3.02
C THR A 204 10.87 0.92 2.14
N TYR A 205 10.53 0.88 0.86
CA TYR A 205 11.09 -0.09 -0.08
C TYR A 205 12.61 0.02 -0.19
N TRP A 206 13.15 1.25 -0.18
CA TRP A 206 14.59 1.47 -0.15
C TRP A 206 15.23 0.94 1.15
N LEU A 207 14.60 1.15 2.32
CA LEU A 207 15.06 0.58 3.59
C LEU A 207 15.05 -0.95 3.59
N PHE A 208 14.03 -1.57 2.99
CA PHE A 208 14.00 -3.01 2.78
C PHE A 208 15.21 -3.47 1.97
N LYS A 209 15.51 -2.84 0.83
CA LYS A 209 16.69 -3.18 0.02
C LYS A 209 17.98 -3.02 0.80
N LEU A 210 18.12 -1.92 1.52
CA LEU A 210 19.26 -1.66 2.41
C LEU A 210 19.46 -2.79 3.45
N ARG A 211 18.36 -3.27 4.05
CA ARG A 211 18.38 -4.36 5.02
C ARG A 211 18.77 -5.68 4.37
N MET A 212 18.23 -5.98 3.18
CA MET A 212 18.53 -7.18 2.41
C MET A 212 20.01 -7.27 2.02
N GLU A 213 20.63 -6.14 1.70
CA GLU A 213 22.06 -6.08 1.34
C GLU A 213 23.00 -6.21 2.54
N ARG A 214 22.62 -5.64 3.70
CA ARG A 214 23.50 -5.51 4.87
C ARG A 214 23.36 -6.62 5.91
N SER A 215 22.27 -7.38 5.87
CA SER A 215 21.97 -8.41 6.87
C SER A 215 22.33 -9.80 6.37
N ASP A 216 22.71 -10.69 7.29
CA ASP A 216 22.84 -12.11 6.96
C ASP A 216 21.46 -12.76 6.70
N PRO A 217 21.40 -13.89 5.98
CA PRO A 217 20.14 -14.55 5.64
C PRO A 217 19.29 -14.97 6.85
N ALA A 218 19.91 -15.32 7.98
CA ALA A 218 19.17 -15.72 9.17
C ALA A 218 18.48 -14.52 9.83
N LYS A 219 19.18 -13.38 9.91
CA LYS A 219 18.60 -12.11 10.35
C LYS A 219 17.46 -11.67 9.44
N ILE A 220 17.63 -11.73 8.11
CA ILE A 220 16.58 -11.40 7.14
C ILE A 220 15.32 -12.24 7.40
N ALA A 221 15.46 -13.56 7.51
CA ALA A 221 14.32 -14.46 7.74
C ALA A 221 13.64 -14.21 9.10
N SER A 222 14.42 -13.92 10.14
CA SER A 222 13.90 -13.57 11.47
C SER A 222 13.09 -12.28 11.47
N ASP A 223 13.65 -11.22 10.90
CA ASP A 223 13.02 -9.90 10.82
C ASP A 223 11.76 -9.95 9.94
N THR A 224 11.82 -10.62 8.79
CA THR A 224 10.64 -10.82 7.93
C THR A 224 9.53 -11.60 8.65
N ARG A 225 9.88 -12.64 9.42
CA ARG A 225 8.90 -13.36 10.25
C ARG A 225 8.28 -12.46 11.31
N LYS A 226 9.08 -11.61 11.95
CA LYS A 226 8.59 -10.64 12.94
C LYS A 226 7.59 -9.66 12.32
N GLY A 227 7.90 -9.10 11.15
CA GLY A 227 6.99 -8.24 10.39
C GLY A 227 5.67 -8.94 10.03
N LEU A 228 5.72 -10.17 9.50
CA LEU A 228 4.52 -10.96 9.17
C LEU A 228 3.64 -11.25 10.40
N VAL A 229 4.26 -11.64 11.52
CA VAL A 229 3.53 -11.88 12.78
C VAL A 229 2.85 -10.59 13.26
N LYS A 230 3.54 -9.45 13.14
CA LYS A 230 2.97 -8.15 13.52
C LYS A 230 1.79 -7.77 12.62
N LEU A 231 1.91 -7.94 11.31
CA LEU A 231 0.85 -7.66 10.36
C LEU A 231 -0.41 -8.50 10.64
N GLU A 232 -0.23 -9.79 10.90
CA GLU A 232 -1.35 -10.69 11.23
C GLU A 232 -2.03 -10.29 12.56
N ARG A 233 -1.25 -9.88 13.57
CA ARG A 233 -1.82 -9.35 14.83
C ARG A 233 -2.64 -8.08 14.59
N MET A 234 -2.15 -7.17 13.73
CA MET A 234 -2.88 -5.95 13.37
C MET A 234 -4.20 -6.28 12.66
N ARG A 235 -4.18 -7.24 11.73
CA ARG A 235 -5.36 -7.73 11.02
C ARG A 235 -6.41 -8.27 12.00
N GLN A 236 -6.03 -9.19 12.88
CA GLN A 236 -6.93 -9.77 13.88
C GLN A 236 -7.52 -8.73 14.84
N ASN A 237 -6.72 -7.72 15.21
CA ASN A 237 -7.21 -6.62 16.04
C ASN A 237 -8.23 -5.73 15.29
N ASN A 238 -8.03 -5.51 13.98
CA ASN A 238 -8.99 -4.79 13.15
C ASN A 238 -10.32 -5.55 13.06
N ASP A 239 -10.27 -6.86 12.79
CA ASP A 239 -11.45 -7.72 12.71
C ASP A 239 -12.26 -7.68 14.03
N ARG A 240 -11.57 -7.76 15.17
CA ARG A 240 -12.21 -7.62 16.50
C ARG A 240 -12.87 -6.27 16.70
N ARG A 241 -12.24 -5.17 16.26
CA ARG A 241 -12.81 -3.82 16.35
C ARG A 241 -14.08 -3.71 15.50
N LYS A 242 -14.07 -4.22 14.26
CA LYS A 242 -15.25 -4.23 13.38
C LYS A 242 -16.41 -4.99 14.02
N ILE A 243 -16.15 -6.16 14.62
CA ILE A 243 -17.17 -6.96 15.33
C ILE A 243 -17.77 -6.18 16.51
N LEU A 244 -16.92 -5.51 17.31
CA LEU A 244 -17.38 -4.72 18.46
C LEU A 244 -18.26 -3.54 18.03
N LEU A 245 -17.84 -2.78 17.02
CA LEU A 245 -18.62 -1.65 16.50
C LEU A 245 -19.99 -2.10 15.98
N HIS A 246 -20.03 -3.20 15.22
CA HIS A 246 -21.29 -3.75 14.73
C HIS A 246 -22.21 -4.21 15.87
N SER A 247 -21.64 -4.78 16.94
CA SER A 247 -22.41 -5.16 18.13
C SER A 247 -23.00 -3.95 18.87
N ASP A 248 -22.24 -2.85 18.97
CA ASP A 248 -22.68 -1.60 19.60
C ASP A 248 -23.79 -0.92 18.77
N GLU A 249 -23.66 -0.91 17.44
CA GLU A 249 -24.71 -0.42 16.54
C GLU A 249 -26.01 -1.20 16.73
N LEU A 250 -25.96 -2.54 16.72
CA LEU A 250 -27.13 -3.39 16.95
C LEU A 250 -27.79 -3.12 18.31
N GLN A 251 -26.99 -2.95 19.37
CA GLN A 251 -27.50 -2.59 20.70
C GLN A 251 -28.15 -1.21 20.72
N SER A 252 -27.57 -0.22 20.05
CA SER A 252 -28.12 1.13 19.93
C SER A 252 -29.48 1.16 19.19
N HIS A 253 -29.60 0.37 18.12
CA HIS A 253 -30.84 0.22 17.35
C HIS A 253 -31.93 -0.48 18.16
N LEU A 254 -31.59 -1.51 18.94
CA LEU A 254 -32.52 -2.19 19.85
C LEU A 254 -32.97 -1.27 21.00
N GLY A 255 -32.07 -0.43 21.52
CA GLY A 255 -32.39 0.58 22.53
C GLY A 255 -33.36 1.65 22.04
N ARG A 256 -33.17 2.16 20.81
CA ARG A 256 -34.09 3.15 20.18
C ARG A 256 -35.49 2.58 19.93
N ARG A 257 -35.62 1.31 19.51
CA ARG A 257 -36.92 0.67 19.31
C ARG A 257 -37.72 0.53 20.60
N ARG A 258 -37.07 0.15 21.71
CA ARG A 258 -37.71 0.06 23.04
C ARG A 258 -38.12 1.41 23.63
N GLY A 259 -37.48 2.50 23.20
CA GLY A 259 -37.85 3.88 23.59
C GLY A 259 -39.13 4.36 22.89
N HIS A 260 -39.36 3.96 21.63
CA HIS A 260 -40.57 4.33 20.88
C HIS A 260 -41.82 3.54 21.29
N GLU A 261 -41.68 2.32 21.81
CA GLU A 261 -42.82 1.54 22.34
C GLU A 261 -43.34 2.01 23.71
N LYS A 262 -42.62 2.89 24.41
CA LYS A 262 -43.02 3.39 25.74
C LYS A 262 -43.73 4.76 25.72
N VAL A 263 -44.02 5.32 24.54
CA VAL A 263 -44.64 6.66 24.37
C VAL A 263 -46.02 6.57 23.70
N LEU A 264 -46.71 5.44 23.84
CA LEU A 264 -48.11 5.27 23.42
C LEU A 264 -48.98 4.84 24.61
#